data_AF-A0A953WGG8-F1
#
_entry.id   AF-A0A953WGG8-F1
#
_cell.length_a   1.000
_cell.length_b   1.000
_cell.length_c   1.000
_cell.angle_alpha   90.00
_cell.angle_beta   90.00
_cell.angle_gamma   90.00
#
_symmetry.space_group_name_H-M   'P 1'
#
loop_
_entity.id
_entity.type
_entity.pdbx_description
1 polymer ?
#
loop_
_entity_poly.entity_id
_entity_poly.type
_entity_poly.pdbx_seq_one_letter_code
_entity_poly.pdbx_strand_id
1 'polypeptide(L)'
;RLGRVDSLIAAAAAHHRLLWIHPFLDGNGRVARLMSYAMLRETLDTGGVWSIARGLARNEAEYKQHLAACDGPRRNDLDGRGTLSEEALASFAGFFLRTCIDQVTFMEDLVQPERLRARIQLWVEEEIRIGALPPKSGAVLDAVLYRGELPRGDVQDLLDTSERNARRVTSALIEKGVVTSDSTRAPLRLAFPAALASRWMPGLFPEKRGE
;
A
#
# COMPACT_ATOMS: atom_id res chain seq x y z
N ARG A 1 -17.08 3.40 -24.26
CA ARG A 1 -16.22 3.35 -23.05
C ARG A 1 -16.06 1.87 -22.70
N LEU A 2 -14.85 1.37 -22.45
CA LEU A 2 -14.65 -0.03 -22.07
C LEU A 2 -15.39 -0.36 -20.77
N GLY A 3 -15.84 -1.60 -20.62
CA GLY A 3 -16.38 -2.09 -19.35
C GLY A 3 -15.26 -2.23 -18.30
N ARG A 4 -15.63 -2.37 -17.02
CA ARG A 4 -14.65 -2.49 -15.93
C ARG A 4 -13.70 -3.68 -16.12
N VAL A 5 -14.24 -4.83 -16.56
CA VAL A 5 -13.45 -6.04 -16.83
C VAL A 5 -12.47 -5.80 -17.97
N ASP A 6 -12.94 -5.23 -19.08
CA ASP A 6 -12.10 -4.92 -20.23
C ASP A 6 -10.97 -3.95 -19.87
N SER A 7 -11.25 -2.94 -19.03
CA SER A 7 -10.25 -2.00 -18.53
C SER A 7 -9.14 -2.67 -17.71
N LEU A 8 -9.47 -3.71 -16.92
CA LEU A 8 -8.46 -4.46 -16.16
C LEU A 8 -7.54 -5.26 -17.07
N ILE A 9 -8.12 -5.93 -18.08
CA ILE A 9 -7.35 -6.69 -19.08
C ILE A 9 -6.48 -5.71 -19.90
N ALA A 10 -7.06 -4.57 -20.29
CA ALA A 10 -6.34 -3.51 -21.00
C ALA A 10 -5.19 -2.93 -20.18
N ALA A 11 -5.30 -2.81 -18.85
CA ALA A 11 -4.21 -2.35 -17.99
C ALA A 11 -2.99 -3.28 -18.04
N ALA A 12 -3.20 -4.60 -18.08
CA ALA A 12 -2.12 -5.56 -18.26
C ALA A 12 -1.49 -5.43 -19.65
N ALA A 13 -2.30 -5.43 -20.71
CA ALA A 13 -1.79 -5.28 -22.07
C ALA A 13 -1.01 -3.96 -22.26
N ALA A 14 -1.55 -2.85 -21.75
CA ALA A 14 -0.92 -1.53 -21.81
C ALA A 14 0.40 -1.48 -21.06
N HIS A 15 0.50 -2.13 -19.89
CA HIS A 15 1.76 -2.26 -19.14
C HIS A 15 2.86 -2.85 -20.01
N HIS A 16 2.57 -3.97 -20.68
CA HIS A 16 3.51 -4.61 -21.58
C HIS A 16 3.86 -3.69 -22.75
N ARG A 17 2.86 -3.18 -23.47
CA ARG A 17 3.12 -2.43 -24.72
C ARG A 17 3.90 -1.14 -24.47
N LEU A 18 3.71 -0.50 -23.33
CA LEU A 18 4.52 0.66 -22.95
C LEU A 18 6.01 0.31 -22.76
N LEU A 19 6.30 -0.85 -22.17
CA LEU A 19 7.67 -1.35 -22.01
C LEU A 19 8.29 -1.76 -23.35
N TRP A 20 7.50 -2.37 -24.22
CA TRP A 20 7.94 -2.78 -25.55
C TRP A 20 8.25 -1.59 -26.47
N ILE A 21 7.39 -0.56 -26.46
CA ILE A 21 7.63 0.69 -27.22
C ILE A 21 8.88 1.41 -26.71
N HIS A 22 9.12 1.36 -25.40
CA HIS A 22 10.29 1.97 -24.75
C HIS A 22 10.46 3.47 -25.10
N PRO A 23 9.44 4.33 -24.89
CA PRO A 23 9.41 5.69 -25.47
C PRO A 23 10.36 6.71 -24.82
N PHE A 24 10.90 6.44 -23.63
CA PHE A 24 11.81 7.35 -22.93
C PHE A 24 13.25 6.85 -22.94
N LEU A 25 14.23 7.75 -22.79
CA LEU A 25 15.65 7.38 -22.73
C LEU A 25 15.98 6.53 -21.49
N ASP A 26 15.36 6.82 -20.35
CA ASP A 26 15.45 6.05 -19.12
C ASP A 26 14.10 6.11 -18.37
N GLY A 27 13.86 5.16 -17.48
CA GLY A 27 12.73 5.17 -16.56
C GLY A 27 11.47 4.48 -17.06
N ASN A 28 11.49 3.85 -18.24
CA ASN A 28 10.33 3.16 -18.82
C ASN A 28 9.70 2.15 -17.84
N GLY A 29 10.51 1.37 -17.11
CA GLY A 29 10.02 0.47 -16.08
C GLY A 29 9.28 1.16 -14.93
N ARG A 30 9.76 2.33 -14.49
CA ARG A 30 9.11 3.15 -13.44
C ARG A 30 7.80 3.73 -13.96
N VAL A 31 7.82 4.29 -15.17
CA VAL A 31 6.63 4.85 -15.81
C VAL A 31 5.56 3.79 -16.05
N ALA A 32 5.92 2.60 -16.54
CA ALA A 32 4.96 1.51 -16.77
C ALA A 32 4.26 1.06 -15.49
N ARG A 33 4.99 0.93 -14.38
CA ARG A 33 4.39 0.60 -13.07
C ARG A 33 3.48 1.71 -12.55
N LEU A 34 3.86 2.98 -12.71
CA LEU A 34 3.04 4.13 -12.33
C LEU A 34 1.75 4.22 -13.17
N MET A 35 1.86 3.98 -14.48
CA MET A 35 0.70 3.96 -15.38
C MET A 35 -0.25 2.83 -15.01
N SER A 36 0.23 1.61 -14.76
CA SER A 36 -0.62 0.52 -14.29
C SER A 36 -1.30 0.84 -12.96
N TYR A 37 -0.58 1.42 -12.01
CA TYR A 37 -1.17 1.86 -10.75
C TYR A 37 -2.27 2.90 -10.98
N ALA A 38 -2.04 3.90 -11.82
CA ALA A 38 -3.03 4.94 -12.13
C ALA A 38 -4.28 4.36 -12.81
N MET A 39 -4.10 3.50 -13.82
CA MET A 39 -5.21 2.84 -14.53
C MET A 39 -6.05 1.97 -13.59
N LEU A 40 -5.41 1.18 -12.72
CA LEU A 40 -6.11 0.34 -11.74
C LEU A 40 -6.83 1.18 -10.70
N ARG A 41 -6.20 2.26 -10.20
CA ARG A 41 -6.81 3.19 -9.25
C ARG A 41 -8.04 3.86 -9.84
N GLU A 42 -7.98 4.34 -11.08
CA GLU A 42 -9.12 4.95 -11.76
C GLU A 42 -10.25 3.94 -12.02
N THR A 43 -9.90 2.73 -12.46
CA THR A 43 -10.88 1.70 -12.85
C THR A 43 -11.62 1.09 -11.65
N LEU A 44 -10.93 0.92 -10.52
CA LEU A 44 -11.41 0.20 -9.33
C LEU A 44 -11.69 1.09 -8.12
N ASP A 45 -11.34 2.37 -8.17
CA ASP A 45 -11.40 3.30 -7.04
C ASP A 45 -10.71 2.74 -5.78
N THR A 46 -9.46 2.26 -5.94
CA THR A 46 -8.76 1.50 -4.90
C THR A 46 -8.34 2.32 -3.67
N GLY A 47 -8.57 3.64 -3.66
CA GLY A 47 -8.07 4.54 -2.61
C GLY A 47 -6.54 4.61 -2.49
N GLY A 48 -5.79 3.94 -3.37
CA GLY A 48 -4.32 3.88 -3.31
C GLY A 48 -3.76 2.98 -2.20
N VAL A 49 -4.58 2.10 -1.60
CA VAL A 49 -4.17 1.27 -0.46
C VAL A 49 -3.27 0.09 -0.84
N TRP A 50 -3.15 -0.22 -2.13
CA TRP A 50 -2.29 -1.30 -2.64
C TRP A 50 -1.68 -0.91 -3.99
N SER A 51 -0.63 -1.62 -4.40
CA SER A 51 0.00 -1.41 -5.71
C SER A 51 0.52 -2.72 -6.29
N ILE A 52 0.26 -2.94 -7.58
CA ILE A 52 0.83 -4.07 -8.33
C ILE A 52 2.36 -4.04 -8.38
N ALA A 53 2.98 -2.86 -8.27
CA ALA A 53 4.42 -2.71 -8.35
C ALA A 53 5.18 -3.58 -7.34
N ARG A 54 4.63 -3.75 -6.13
CA ARG A 54 5.18 -4.64 -5.10
C ARG A 54 5.12 -6.11 -5.54
N GLY A 55 3.99 -6.54 -6.07
CA GLY A 55 3.82 -7.92 -6.56
C GLY A 55 4.76 -8.25 -7.72
N LEU A 56 4.93 -7.33 -8.67
CA LEU A 56 5.89 -7.49 -9.76
C LEU A 56 7.34 -7.55 -9.26
N ALA A 57 7.69 -6.73 -8.25
CA ALA A 57 9.02 -6.76 -7.66
C ALA A 57 9.31 -8.07 -6.90
N ARG A 58 8.31 -8.63 -6.22
CA ARG A 58 8.43 -9.93 -5.53
C ARG A 58 8.56 -11.11 -6.49
N ASN A 59 7.94 -11.01 -7.67
CA ASN A 59 7.96 -12.03 -8.71
C ASN A 59 8.83 -11.60 -9.90
N GLU A 60 9.96 -10.93 -9.65
CA GLU A 60 10.76 -10.27 -10.70
C GLU A 60 11.19 -11.22 -11.83
N ALA A 61 11.61 -12.45 -11.48
CA ALA A 61 12.07 -13.43 -12.46
C ALA A 61 10.93 -13.86 -13.39
N GLU A 62 9.78 -14.27 -12.84
CA GLU A 62 8.60 -14.67 -13.60
C GLU A 62 8.04 -13.50 -14.43
N TYR A 63 8.01 -12.29 -13.85
CA TYR A 63 7.62 -11.07 -14.54
C TYR A 63 8.48 -10.82 -15.79
N LYS A 64 9.81 -10.89 -15.66
CA LYS A 64 10.72 -10.73 -16.81
C LYS A 64 10.56 -11.84 -17.85
N GLN A 65 10.30 -13.08 -17.44
CA GLN A 65 10.04 -14.19 -18.35
C GLN A 65 8.77 -13.94 -19.17
N HIS A 66 7.69 -13.47 -18.54
CA HIS A 66 6.47 -13.13 -19.27
C HIS A 66 6.65 -11.98 -20.25
N LEU A 67 7.40 -10.92 -19.88
CA LEU A 67 7.72 -9.83 -20.81
C LEU A 67 8.47 -10.36 -22.03
N ALA A 68 9.54 -11.14 -21.81
CA ALA A 68 10.33 -11.71 -22.90
C ALA A 68 9.49 -12.64 -23.81
N ALA A 69 8.55 -13.40 -23.23
CA ALA A 69 7.64 -14.25 -24.00
C ALA A 69 6.69 -13.43 -24.88
N CYS A 70 6.21 -12.28 -24.39
CA CYS A 70 5.32 -11.37 -25.10
C CYS A 70 5.99 -10.57 -26.23
N ASP A 71 7.33 -10.48 -26.20
CA ASP A 71 8.15 -9.92 -27.27
C ASP A 71 8.42 -10.93 -28.40
N GLY A 72 8.05 -12.21 -28.19
CA GLY A 72 8.17 -13.26 -29.18
C GLY A 72 7.24 -13.05 -30.38
N PRO A 73 7.63 -13.52 -31.57
CA PRO A 73 6.79 -13.44 -32.76
C PRO A 73 5.54 -14.32 -32.58
N ARG A 74 4.53 -14.03 -33.40
CA ARG A 74 3.35 -14.88 -33.53
C ARG A 74 3.74 -16.33 -33.84
N ARG A 75 3.18 -17.29 -33.08
CA ARG A 75 3.53 -18.72 -33.12
C ARG A 75 2.87 -19.49 -34.27
N ASN A 76 1.63 -19.16 -34.60
CA ASN A 76 0.85 -19.80 -35.67
C ASN A 76 -0.33 -18.90 -36.10
N ASP A 77 -1.16 -19.35 -37.04
CA ASP A 77 -2.29 -18.57 -37.56
C ASP A 77 -3.44 -18.35 -36.56
N LEU A 78 -3.47 -19.10 -35.46
CA LEU A 78 -4.43 -18.93 -34.36
C LEU A 78 -3.92 -18.00 -33.25
N ASP A 79 -2.64 -17.62 -33.28
CA ASP A 79 -1.98 -16.78 -32.26
C ASP A 79 -2.16 -15.29 -32.56
N GLY A 80 -3.40 -14.89 -32.81
CA GLY A 80 -3.77 -13.51 -33.09
C GLY A 80 -3.38 -13.02 -34.49
N ARG A 81 -3.62 -11.72 -34.70
CA ARG A 81 -3.44 -11.05 -36.01
C ARG A 81 -2.28 -10.06 -36.04
N GLY A 82 -1.64 -9.81 -34.89
CA GLY A 82 -0.48 -8.94 -34.77
C GLY A 82 0.84 -9.64 -35.11
N THR A 83 1.94 -8.89 -35.05
CA THR A 83 3.30 -9.41 -35.24
C THR A 83 3.82 -10.19 -34.02
N LEU A 84 3.25 -9.93 -32.84
CA LEU A 84 3.63 -10.52 -31.56
C LEU A 84 2.58 -11.52 -31.08
N SER A 85 3.01 -12.49 -30.27
CA SER A 85 2.14 -13.54 -29.76
C SER A 85 1.01 -13.00 -28.87
N GLU A 86 -0.24 -13.27 -29.27
CA GLU A 86 -1.44 -12.94 -28.50
C GLU A 86 -1.63 -13.92 -27.32
N GLU A 87 -1.27 -15.18 -27.51
CA GLU A 87 -1.26 -16.21 -26.49
C GLU A 87 -0.31 -15.85 -25.33
N ALA A 88 0.90 -15.38 -25.66
CA ALA A 88 1.84 -14.91 -24.65
C ALA A 88 1.30 -13.69 -23.88
N LEU A 89 0.65 -12.75 -24.59
CA LEU A 89 0.01 -11.58 -23.99
C LEU A 89 -1.14 -11.97 -23.05
N ALA A 90 -1.96 -12.95 -23.43
CA ALA A 90 -3.02 -13.48 -22.58
C ALA A 90 -2.46 -14.17 -21.33
N SER A 91 -1.37 -14.93 -21.49
CA SER A 91 -0.65 -15.55 -20.36
C SER A 91 -0.10 -14.49 -19.39
N PHE A 92 0.53 -13.43 -19.91
CA PHE A 92 0.99 -12.30 -19.10
C PHE A 92 -0.16 -11.57 -18.41
N ALA A 93 -1.29 -11.34 -19.10
CA ALA A 93 -2.47 -10.74 -18.48
C ALA A 93 -2.98 -11.59 -17.31
N GLY A 94 -3.00 -12.92 -17.46
CA GLY A 94 -3.33 -13.84 -16.37
C GLY A 94 -2.38 -13.71 -15.17
N PHE A 95 -1.07 -13.69 -15.41
CA PHE A 95 -0.06 -13.46 -14.36
C PHE A 95 -0.25 -12.11 -13.66
N PHE A 96 -0.44 -11.05 -14.44
CA PHE A 96 -0.64 -9.70 -13.95
C PHE A 96 -1.87 -9.59 -13.04
N LEU A 97 -3.01 -10.16 -13.45
CA LEU A 97 -4.24 -10.13 -12.66
C LEU A 97 -4.14 -11.00 -11.40
N ARG A 98 -3.51 -12.18 -11.46
CA ARG A 98 -3.21 -12.97 -10.26
C ARG A 98 -2.32 -12.21 -9.28
N THR A 99 -1.34 -11.48 -9.80
CA THR A 99 -0.47 -10.60 -8.99
C THR A 99 -1.28 -9.47 -8.36
N CYS A 100 -2.24 -8.86 -9.06
CA CYS A 100 -3.16 -7.89 -8.45
C CYS A 100 -3.92 -8.50 -7.27
N ILE A 101 -4.51 -9.69 -7.47
CA ILE A 101 -5.30 -10.38 -6.43
C ILE A 101 -4.41 -10.66 -5.21
N ASP A 102 -3.22 -11.20 -5.41
CA ASP A 102 -2.25 -11.45 -4.33
C ASP A 102 -1.92 -10.17 -3.54
N GLN A 103 -1.70 -9.04 -4.22
CA GLN A 103 -1.42 -7.78 -3.54
C GLN A 103 -2.63 -7.19 -2.82
N VAL A 104 -3.85 -7.41 -3.33
CA VAL A 104 -5.09 -7.04 -2.65
C VAL A 104 -5.27 -7.87 -1.38
N THR A 105 -5.14 -9.20 -1.47
CA THR A 105 -5.24 -10.10 -0.30
C THR A 105 -4.19 -9.78 0.75
N PHE A 106 -2.94 -9.53 0.33
CA PHE A 106 -1.88 -9.09 1.24
C PHE A 106 -2.27 -7.82 2.00
N MET A 107 -2.76 -6.80 1.30
CA MET A 107 -3.14 -5.54 1.94
C MET A 107 -4.37 -5.68 2.81
N GLU A 108 -5.36 -6.48 2.41
CA GLU A 108 -6.55 -6.82 3.21
C GLU A 108 -6.15 -7.46 4.54
N ASP A 109 -5.29 -8.47 4.50
CA ASP A 109 -4.77 -9.15 5.69
C ASP A 109 -3.95 -8.22 6.59
N LEU A 110 -3.20 -7.30 5.98
CA LEU A 110 -2.34 -6.36 6.67
C LEU A 110 -3.14 -5.28 7.40
N VAL A 111 -4.15 -4.69 6.75
CA VAL A 111 -4.96 -3.59 7.32
C VAL A 111 -6.16 -4.08 8.12
N GLN A 112 -6.35 -5.39 8.25
CA GLN A 112 -7.42 -6.00 9.04
C GLN A 112 -7.44 -5.38 10.47
N PRO A 113 -8.57 -4.80 10.92
CA PRO A 113 -8.59 -3.90 12.08
C PRO A 113 -7.98 -4.49 13.36
N GLU A 114 -8.32 -5.73 13.70
CA GLU A 114 -7.82 -6.37 14.92
C GLU A 114 -6.33 -6.70 14.84
N ARG A 115 -5.84 -7.17 13.68
CA ARG A 115 -4.41 -7.42 13.47
C ARG A 115 -3.60 -6.12 13.49
N LEU A 116 -4.08 -5.07 12.83
CA LEU A 116 -3.41 -3.77 12.84
C LEU A 116 -3.38 -3.18 14.26
N ARG A 117 -4.52 -3.22 14.95
CA ARG A 117 -4.62 -2.82 16.36
C ARG A 117 -3.63 -3.58 17.23
N ALA A 118 -3.57 -4.91 17.12
CA ALA A 118 -2.65 -5.72 17.90
C ALA A 118 -1.18 -5.29 17.70
N ARG A 119 -0.76 -5.04 16.45
CA ARG A 119 0.60 -4.56 16.16
C ARG A 119 0.88 -3.16 16.71
N ILE A 120 -0.10 -2.27 16.65
CA ILE A 120 0.00 -0.92 17.25
C ILE A 120 0.13 -1.04 18.77
N GLN A 121 -0.73 -1.82 19.43
CA GLN A 121 -0.72 -1.96 20.89
C GLN A 121 0.56 -2.61 21.41
N LEU A 122 1.07 -3.65 20.74
CA LEU A 122 2.37 -4.23 21.09
C LEU A 122 3.50 -3.19 21.08
N TRP A 123 3.57 -2.36 20.04
CA TRP A 123 4.55 -1.27 19.99
C TRP A 123 4.33 -0.24 21.11
N VAL A 124 3.08 0.15 21.39
CA VAL A 124 2.77 1.09 22.46
C VAL A 124 3.18 0.56 23.83
N GLU A 125 2.88 -0.70 24.12
CA GLU A 125 3.23 -1.36 25.39
C GLU A 125 4.74 -1.38 25.63
N GLU A 126 5.52 -1.65 24.59
CA GLU A 126 6.98 -1.60 24.63
C GLU A 126 7.49 -0.18 24.92
N GLU A 127 6.99 0.83 24.18
CA GLU A 127 7.38 2.23 24.38
C GLU A 127 7.02 2.76 25.77
N ILE A 128 5.86 2.34 26.31
CA ILE A 128 5.46 2.68 27.69
C ILE A 128 6.42 2.04 28.69
N ARG A 129 6.78 0.76 28.48
CA ARG A 129 7.66 0.01 29.39
C ARG A 129 9.05 0.63 29.50
N ILE A 130 9.58 1.18 28.41
CA ILE A 130 10.88 1.87 28.39
C ILE A 130 10.78 3.36 28.77
N GLY A 131 9.58 3.83 29.14
CA GLY A 131 9.35 5.23 29.54
C GLY A 131 9.33 6.24 28.39
N ALA A 132 9.30 5.77 27.14
CA ALA A 132 9.28 6.62 25.94
C ALA A 132 7.87 7.10 25.56
N LEU A 133 6.82 6.42 26.02
CA LEU A 133 5.44 6.88 25.93
C LEU A 133 4.76 6.99 27.31
N PRO A 134 3.89 7.99 27.52
CA PRO A 134 3.02 8.06 28.68
C PRO A 134 2.09 6.84 28.82
N PRO A 135 1.73 6.44 30.05
CA PRO A 135 0.62 5.51 30.27
C PRO A 135 -0.67 5.99 29.58
N LYS A 136 -1.53 5.05 29.19
CA LYS A 136 -2.79 5.28 28.45
C LYS A 136 -2.65 5.77 27.01
N SER A 137 -1.43 5.92 26.45
CA SER A 137 -1.23 6.29 25.04
C SER A 137 -1.95 5.36 24.05
N GLY A 138 -2.05 4.07 24.39
CA GLY A 138 -2.73 3.07 23.57
C GLY A 138 -4.22 3.33 23.40
N ALA A 139 -4.90 3.91 24.40
CA ALA A 139 -6.32 4.22 24.33
C ALA A 139 -6.62 5.34 23.32
N VAL A 140 -5.71 6.31 23.18
CA VAL A 140 -5.83 7.37 22.16
C VAL A 140 -5.67 6.78 20.76
N LEU A 141 -4.68 5.91 20.56
CA LEU A 141 -4.43 5.26 19.27
C LEU A 141 -5.57 4.32 18.87
N ASP A 142 -6.13 3.55 19.82
CA ASP A 142 -7.32 2.75 19.59
C ASP A 142 -8.52 3.63 19.18
N ALA A 143 -8.77 4.72 19.92
CA ALA A 143 -9.88 5.61 19.60
C ALA A 143 -9.74 6.21 18.20
N VAL A 144 -8.55 6.68 17.82
CA VAL A 144 -8.33 7.23 16.47
C VAL A 144 -8.42 6.15 15.39
N LEU A 145 -7.92 4.93 15.66
CA LEU A 145 -7.98 3.81 14.70
C LEU A 145 -9.44 3.43 14.36
N TYR A 146 -10.33 3.36 15.36
CA TYR A 146 -11.72 2.97 15.14
C TYR A 146 -12.64 4.14 14.73
N ARG A 147 -12.38 5.36 15.23
CA ARG A 147 -13.21 6.55 14.92
C ARG A 147 -12.75 7.27 13.65
N GLY A 148 -11.55 6.98 13.16
CA GLY A 148 -10.90 7.68 12.04
C GLY A 148 -10.27 9.02 12.44
N GLU A 149 -10.93 9.76 13.35
CA GLU A 149 -10.42 10.99 13.93
C GLU A 149 -10.88 11.16 15.39
N LEU A 150 -10.09 11.88 16.19
CA LEU A 150 -10.40 12.16 17.59
C LEU A 150 -10.26 13.67 17.86
N PRO A 151 -11.34 14.40 18.21
CA PRO A 151 -11.23 15.77 18.67
C PRO A 151 -10.27 15.89 19.86
N ARG A 152 -9.42 16.92 19.87
CA ARG A 152 -8.41 17.09 20.93
C ARG A 152 -9.01 17.25 22.33
N GLY A 153 -10.19 17.87 22.43
CA GLY A 153 -10.91 18.03 23.70
C GLY A 153 -11.32 16.69 24.30
N ASP A 154 -11.75 15.75 23.46
CA ASP A 154 -12.24 14.43 23.87
C ASP A 154 -11.13 13.55 24.48
N VAL A 155 -9.85 13.88 24.28
CA VAL A 155 -8.73 13.10 24.84
C VAL A 155 -8.79 13.10 26.36
N GLN A 156 -9.19 14.21 26.98
CA GLN A 156 -9.29 14.29 28.44
C GLN A 156 -10.32 13.31 28.99
N ASP A 157 -11.52 13.34 28.41
CA ASP A 157 -12.65 12.50 28.82
C ASP A 157 -12.40 11.03 28.47
N LEU A 158 -11.82 10.77 27.30
CA LEU A 158 -11.43 9.42 26.87
C LEU A 158 -10.46 8.77 27.85
N LEU A 159 -9.51 9.55 28.36
CA LEU A 159 -8.46 9.05 29.24
C LEU A 159 -8.83 9.10 30.72
N ASP A 160 -9.95 9.74 31.08
CA ASP A 160 -10.35 10.04 32.45
C ASP A 160 -9.16 10.59 33.27
N THR A 161 -8.67 11.76 32.86
CA THR A 161 -7.47 12.37 33.46
C THR A 161 -7.54 13.89 33.44
N SER A 162 -6.52 14.55 34.00
CA SER A 162 -6.41 16.01 33.96
C SER A 162 -6.05 16.51 32.57
N GLU A 163 -6.47 17.72 32.22
CA GLU A 163 -6.14 18.36 30.95
C GLU A 163 -4.61 18.38 30.69
N ARG A 164 -3.81 18.63 31.73
CA ARG A 164 -2.33 18.60 31.63
C ARG A 164 -1.82 17.23 31.20
N ASN A 165 -2.37 16.14 31.74
CA ASN A 165 -1.98 14.79 31.37
C ASN A 165 -2.47 14.41 29.97
N ALA A 166 -3.68 14.79 29.61
CA ALA A 166 -4.21 14.59 28.26
C ALA A 166 -3.30 15.26 27.21
N ARG A 167 -2.95 16.53 27.44
CA ARG A 167 -1.99 17.28 26.60
C ARG A 167 -0.64 16.58 26.51
N ARG A 168 -0.10 16.07 27.63
CA ARG A 168 1.17 15.33 27.65
C ARG A 168 1.14 14.06 26.80
N VAL A 169 0.05 13.29 26.88
CA VAL A 169 -0.14 12.08 26.04
C VAL A 169 -0.22 12.46 24.57
N THR A 170 -1.05 13.45 24.23
CA THR A 170 -1.19 13.92 22.85
C THR A 170 0.13 14.43 22.28
N SER A 171 0.88 15.25 23.02
CA SER A 171 2.18 15.76 22.57
C SER A 171 3.19 14.65 22.32
N ALA A 172 3.27 13.64 23.19
CA ALA A 172 4.18 12.52 23.02
C ALA A 172 3.85 11.68 21.77
N LEU A 173 2.57 11.45 21.48
CA LEU A 173 2.13 10.73 20.28
C LEU A 173 2.42 11.51 18.99
N ILE A 174 2.27 12.84 19.02
CA ILE A 174 2.63 13.72 17.89
C ILE A 174 4.15 13.75 17.69
N GLU A 175 4.93 13.85 18.76
CA GLU A 175 6.40 13.84 18.71
C GLU A 175 6.94 12.51 18.14
N LYS A 176 6.31 11.38 18.48
CA LYS A 176 6.60 10.07 17.88
C LYS A 176 6.13 9.93 16.42
N GLY A 177 5.38 10.90 15.90
CA GLY A 177 4.88 10.91 14.52
C GLY A 177 3.82 9.87 14.22
N VAL A 178 3.21 9.27 15.25
CA VAL A 178 2.14 8.26 15.11
C VAL A 178 0.74 8.86 15.09
N VAL A 179 0.62 10.12 15.51
CA VAL A 179 -0.58 10.92 15.40
C VAL A 179 -0.24 12.26 14.77
N THR A 180 -1.10 12.75 13.88
CA THR A 180 -0.96 14.07 13.24
C THR A 180 -2.24 14.89 13.43
N SER A 181 -2.12 16.19 13.16
CA SER A 181 -3.21 17.14 13.26
C SER A 181 -2.86 18.38 12.44
N ASP A 182 -3.80 18.86 11.63
CA ASP A 182 -3.53 19.97 10.68
C ASP A 182 -3.33 21.32 11.37
N SER A 183 -3.76 21.45 12.62
CA SER A 183 -3.57 22.65 13.43
C SER A 183 -3.65 22.34 14.92
N THR A 184 -3.48 23.37 15.75
CA THR A 184 -3.63 23.26 17.21
C THR A 184 -5.06 22.95 17.66
N ARG A 185 -6.06 23.14 16.77
CA ARG A 185 -7.49 22.90 17.05
C ARG A 185 -8.09 21.76 16.23
N ALA A 186 -7.41 21.28 15.20
CA ALA A 186 -7.88 20.20 14.36
C ALA A 186 -7.93 18.88 15.15
N PRO A 187 -8.79 17.93 14.76
CA PRO A 187 -8.79 16.59 15.35
C PRO A 187 -7.45 15.88 15.10
N LEU A 188 -7.23 14.83 15.88
CA LEU A 188 -6.10 13.91 15.78
C LEU A 188 -6.44 12.82 14.77
N ARG A 189 -5.50 12.52 13.86
CA ARG A 189 -5.57 11.41 12.91
C ARG A 189 -4.39 10.47 13.09
N LEU A 190 -4.59 9.20 12.79
CA LEU A 190 -3.52 8.21 12.84
C LEU A 190 -2.55 8.49 11.68
N ALA A 191 -1.26 8.41 11.97
CA ALA A 191 -0.22 8.48 10.95
C ALA A 191 0.55 7.17 10.91
N PHE A 192 1.12 6.86 9.74
CA PHE A 192 1.91 5.65 9.50
C PHE A 192 3.35 6.04 9.20
N PRO A 193 4.18 6.35 10.23
CA PRO A 193 5.54 6.79 10.01
C PRO A 193 6.38 5.66 9.41
N ALA A 194 7.22 5.99 8.42
CA ALA A 194 8.08 5.02 7.74
C ALA A 194 9.00 4.24 8.70
N ALA A 195 9.42 4.87 9.80
CA ALA A 195 10.23 4.23 10.84
C ALA A 195 9.53 3.05 11.54
N LEU A 196 8.20 3.04 11.58
CA LEU A 196 7.40 1.95 12.17
C LEU A 196 6.82 1.02 11.11
N ALA A 197 7.16 1.19 9.84
CA ALA A 197 6.55 0.42 8.76
C ALA A 197 6.77 -1.10 8.94
N SER A 198 7.96 -1.54 9.35
CA SER A 198 8.24 -2.96 9.60
C SER A 198 7.43 -3.54 10.77
N ARG A 199 7.03 -2.71 11.74
CA ARG A 199 6.27 -3.13 12.93
C ARG A 199 4.77 -3.09 12.67
N TRP A 200 4.26 -1.98 12.13
CA TRP A 200 2.84 -1.76 11.93
C TRP A 200 2.33 -2.34 10.62
N MET A 201 3.17 -2.38 9.59
CA MET A 201 2.84 -2.81 8.23
C MET A 201 3.89 -3.81 7.70
N PRO A 202 4.14 -4.92 8.43
CA PRO A 202 5.21 -5.87 8.10
C PRO A 202 5.10 -6.38 6.66
N GLY A 203 6.25 -6.48 5.99
CA GLY A 203 6.36 -6.95 4.61
C GLY A 203 5.84 -5.99 3.54
N LEU A 204 5.31 -4.82 3.90
CA LEU A 204 4.88 -3.80 2.93
C LEU A 204 6.07 -3.20 2.17
N PHE A 205 7.13 -2.88 2.91
CA PHE A 205 8.41 -2.42 2.37
C PHE A 205 9.47 -3.52 2.51
N PRO A 206 10.51 -3.52 1.66
CA PRO A 206 11.66 -4.35 1.87
C PRO A 206 12.23 -4.10 3.27
N GLU A 207 12.58 -5.16 3.98
CA GLU A 207 13.33 -5.01 5.23
C GLU A 207 14.64 -4.28 4.92
N LYS A 208 15.02 -3.31 5.76
CA LYS A 208 16.35 -2.73 5.68
C LYS A 208 17.33 -3.90 5.82
N ARG A 209 18.06 -4.19 4.74
CA ARG A 209 19.27 -5.02 4.86
C ARG A 209 20.14 -4.28 5.86
N GLY A 210 20.48 -4.93 6.97
CA GLY A 210 21.38 -4.35 7.96
C GLY A 210 22.64 -3.86 7.26
N GLU A 211 22.95 -2.58 7.45
CA GLU A 211 24.31 -2.05 7.27
C GLU A 211 25.14 -2.41 8.50
#